data_AF-A0A967E7B1-F1
#
_entry.id   AF-A0A967E7B1-F1
#
_cell.length_a   1.000
_cell.length_b   1.000
_cell.length_c   1.000
_cell.angle_alpha   90.00
_cell.angle_beta   90.00
_cell.angle_gamma   90.00
#
_symmetry.space_group_name_H-M   'P 1'
#
loop_
_entity.id
_entity.type
_entity.pdbx_description
1 polymer ?
#
loop_
_entity_poly.entity_id
_entity_poly.type
_entity_poly.pdbx_seq_one_letter_code
_entity_poly.pdbx_strand_id
1 'polypeptide(L)'
;MSEVAQLQLISLGIVGFGVLILLFIKATFLRVTGFVAIVLGLFSLMSLAVPQMASLPPAEEKVDIASIKTPTDIAAIGQSVFFSKGQCALCHSIGPSESARCPDLKGIGAKLSQDFLYESLTDPQAFVYQDYRHGGVPKEYPATMPAIDKDPIGLSKNEILAVIAFLQQMSGEPISVKVSDLEIPSQTQPAPVKAAGSALVADAHTH
;
A
#
# COMPACT_ATOMS: atom_id res chain seq x y z
N MET A 1 54.09 -10.53 -61.25
CA MET A 1 53.21 -11.45 -60.49
C MET A 1 52.26 -12.07 -61.50
N SER A 2 52.07 -13.39 -61.51
CA SER A 2 51.05 -14.01 -62.38
C SER A 2 49.65 -13.63 -61.89
N GLU A 3 48.68 -13.54 -62.79
CA GLU A 3 47.28 -13.23 -62.45
C GLU A 3 46.71 -14.23 -61.42
N VAL A 4 47.15 -15.49 -61.51
CA VAL A 4 46.83 -16.55 -60.54
C VAL A 4 47.33 -16.21 -59.12
N ALA A 5 48.56 -15.68 -58.99
CA ALA A 5 49.10 -15.28 -57.70
C ALA A 5 48.36 -14.06 -57.12
N GLN A 6 47.89 -13.14 -57.96
CA GLN A 6 47.05 -12.02 -57.52
C GLN A 6 45.69 -12.51 -57.01
N LEU A 7 45.04 -13.43 -57.72
CA LEU A 7 43.76 -14.02 -57.29
C LEU A 7 43.90 -14.81 -55.97
N GLN A 8 45.02 -15.53 -55.77
CA GLN A 8 45.30 -16.24 -54.52
C GLN A 8 45.54 -15.30 -53.33
N LEU A 9 46.21 -14.16 -53.55
CA LEU A 9 46.40 -13.16 -52.50
C LEU A 9 45.07 -12.47 -52.13
N ILE A 10 44.22 -12.18 -53.12
CA ILE A 10 42.89 -11.60 -52.88
C ILE A 10 42.01 -12.60 -52.13
N SER A 11 42.00 -13.87 -52.52
CA SER A 11 41.19 -14.89 -51.83
C SER A 11 41.66 -15.11 -50.40
N LEU A 12 42.97 -15.16 -50.15
CA LEU A 12 43.53 -15.27 -48.81
C LEU A 12 43.21 -14.03 -47.96
N GLY A 13 43.23 -12.84 -48.57
CA GLY A 13 42.82 -11.59 -47.93
C GLY A 13 41.35 -11.58 -47.51
N ILE A 14 40.44 -12.03 -48.38
CA ILE A 14 39.00 -12.13 -48.07
C ILE A 14 38.75 -13.14 -46.95
N VAL A 15 39.38 -14.32 -47.01
CA VAL A 15 39.24 -15.34 -45.97
C VAL A 15 39.81 -14.86 -44.63
N GLY A 16 40.99 -14.23 -44.65
CA GLY A 16 41.61 -13.66 -43.44
C GLY A 16 40.75 -12.56 -42.82
N PHE A 17 40.19 -11.67 -43.63
CA PHE A 17 39.29 -10.61 -43.16
C PHE A 17 37.99 -11.18 -42.59
N GLY A 18 37.41 -12.20 -43.23
CA GLY A 18 36.24 -12.91 -42.71
C GLY A 18 36.49 -13.57 -41.35
N VAL A 19 37.64 -14.24 -41.19
CA VAL A 19 38.03 -14.85 -39.90
C VAL A 19 38.21 -13.78 -38.81
N LEU A 20 38.84 -12.64 -39.12
CA LEU A 20 39.01 -11.55 -38.17
C LEU A 20 37.66 -10.95 -37.72
N ILE A 21 36.71 -10.78 -38.65
CA ILE A 21 35.35 -10.33 -38.32
C ILE A 21 34.66 -11.33 -37.40
N LEU A 22 34.72 -12.63 -37.70
CA LEU A 22 34.10 -13.66 -36.86
C LEU A 22 34.71 -13.70 -35.45
N LEU A 23 36.02 -13.53 -35.33
CA LEU A 23 36.70 -13.45 -34.03
C LEU A 23 36.31 -12.18 -33.26
N PHE A 24 36.18 -11.04 -33.94
CA PHE A 24 35.71 -9.79 -33.34
C PHE A 24 34.26 -9.88 -32.85
N ILE A 25 33.36 -10.48 -33.65
CA ILE A 25 31.96 -10.72 -33.27
C ILE A 25 31.90 -11.67 -32.07
N LYS A 26 32.66 -12.77 -32.08
CA LYS A 26 32.71 -13.73 -30.96
C LYS A 26 33.20 -13.05 -29.67
N ALA A 27 34.25 -12.25 -29.74
CA ALA A 27 34.76 -11.51 -28.57
C ALA A 27 33.74 -10.49 -28.04
N THR A 28 33.07 -9.76 -28.93
CA THR A 28 32.05 -8.78 -28.56
C THR A 28 30.81 -9.45 -27.97
N PHE A 29 30.36 -10.56 -28.55
CA PHE A 29 29.21 -11.33 -28.06
C PHE A 29 29.42 -11.82 -26.61
N LEU A 30 30.61 -12.36 -26.31
CA LEU A 30 30.97 -12.77 -24.94
C LEU A 30 30.99 -11.58 -23.97
N ARG A 31 31.52 -10.43 -24.38
CA ARG A 31 31.53 -9.22 -23.54
C ARG A 31 30.13 -8.70 -23.25
N VAL A 32 29.27 -8.63 -24.27
CA VAL A 32 27.89 -8.15 -24.13
C VAL A 32 27.09 -9.12 -23.25
N THR A 33 27.21 -10.43 -23.49
CA THR A 33 26.52 -11.45 -22.69
C THR A 33 26.96 -11.39 -21.22
N GLY A 34 28.27 -11.24 -20.97
CA GLY A 34 28.81 -11.08 -19.63
C GLY A 34 28.31 -9.81 -18.94
N PHE A 35 28.29 -8.66 -19.64
CA PHE A 35 27.77 -7.42 -19.10
C PHE A 35 26.28 -7.52 -18.73
N VAL A 36 25.46 -8.08 -19.62
CA VAL A 36 24.01 -8.27 -19.35
C VAL A 36 23.81 -9.20 -18.15
N ALA A 37 24.54 -10.30 -18.07
CA ALA A 37 24.46 -11.23 -16.93
C ALA A 37 24.85 -10.55 -15.61
N ILE A 38 25.87 -9.69 -15.61
CA ILE A 38 26.27 -8.91 -14.42
C ILE A 38 25.16 -7.94 -14.01
N VAL A 39 24.59 -7.18 -14.95
CA VAL A 39 23.52 -6.23 -14.65
C VAL A 39 22.29 -6.94 -14.09
N LEU A 40 21.86 -8.03 -14.73
CA LEU A 40 20.72 -8.84 -14.27
C LEU A 40 20.99 -9.52 -12.92
N GLY A 41 22.24 -9.96 -12.69
CA GLY A 41 22.69 -10.52 -11.43
C GLY A 41 22.65 -9.50 -10.30
N LEU A 42 23.18 -8.29 -10.52
CA LEU A 42 23.15 -7.20 -9.55
C LEU A 42 21.72 -6.75 -9.24
N PHE A 43 20.86 -6.65 -10.27
CA PHE A 43 19.45 -6.34 -10.07
C PHE A 43 18.73 -7.40 -9.25
N SER A 44 18.97 -8.68 -9.54
CA SER A 44 18.43 -9.80 -8.76
C SER A 44 18.93 -9.78 -7.31
N LEU A 45 20.21 -9.54 -7.08
CA LEU A 45 20.80 -9.43 -5.74
C LEU A 45 20.18 -8.26 -4.95
N MET A 46 20.01 -7.10 -5.58
CA MET A 46 19.35 -5.96 -4.95
C MET A 46 17.88 -6.28 -4.63
N SER A 47 17.19 -6.98 -5.52
CA SER A 47 15.79 -7.41 -5.31
C SER A 47 15.67 -8.41 -4.15
N LEU A 48 16.68 -9.27 -3.95
CA LEU A 48 16.77 -10.16 -2.78
C LEU A 48 17.11 -9.41 -1.49
N ALA A 49 17.82 -8.28 -1.58
CA ALA A 49 18.15 -7.44 -0.43
C ALA A 49 16.95 -6.63 0.09
N VAL A 50 15.93 -6.41 -0.75
CA VAL A 50 14.65 -5.85 -0.30
C VAL A 50 13.91 -6.94 0.48
N PRO A 51 13.61 -6.73 1.78
CA PRO A 51 12.80 -7.68 2.54
C PRO A 51 11.51 -7.96 1.77
N GLN A 52 11.33 -9.21 1.36
CA GLN A 52 10.10 -9.67 0.72
C GLN A 52 9.03 -9.68 1.81
N MET A 53 8.44 -8.50 2.09
CA MET A 53 7.26 -8.36 2.91
C MET A 53 6.15 -9.09 2.14
N ALA A 54 5.98 -10.38 2.43
CA ALA A 54 4.80 -11.10 1.99
C ALA A 54 3.62 -10.23 2.43
N SER A 55 2.77 -9.83 1.49
CA SER A 55 1.52 -9.13 1.78
C SER A 55 0.51 -10.11 2.41
N LEU A 56 0.99 -10.96 3.33
CA LEU A 56 0.14 -11.54 4.34
C LEU A 56 -0.62 -10.34 4.91
N PRO A 57 -1.96 -10.35 4.85
CA PRO A 57 -2.73 -9.30 5.51
C PRO A 57 -2.15 -9.17 6.93
N PRO A 58 -1.90 -7.94 7.42
CA PRO A 58 -1.37 -7.74 8.76
C PRO A 58 -2.12 -8.71 9.66
N ALA A 59 -1.39 -9.56 10.40
CA ALA A 59 -2.02 -10.50 11.32
C ALA A 59 -3.06 -9.67 12.06
N GLU A 60 -4.34 -10.02 11.90
CA GLU A 60 -5.42 -9.23 12.46
C GLU A 60 -5.13 -9.16 13.95
N GLU A 61 -4.53 -8.06 14.40
CA GLU A 61 -4.46 -7.73 15.81
C GLU A 61 -5.91 -7.43 16.14
N LYS A 62 -6.63 -8.51 16.45
CA LYS A 62 -7.98 -8.43 16.97
C LYS A 62 -7.82 -7.60 18.21
N VAL A 63 -8.18 -6.33 18.08
CA VAL A 63 -8.37 -5.41 19.17
C VAL A 63 -9.08 -6.22 20.25
N ASP A 64 -8.41 -6.43 21.38
CA ASP A 64 -8.94 -7.29 22.43
C ASP A 64 -10.01 -6.50 23.19
N ILE A 65 -11.19 -6.42 22.58
CA ILE A 65 -12.35 -5.64 23.05
C ILE A 65 -12.75 -6.07 24.47
N ALA A 66 -12.43 -7.31 24.86
CA ALA A 66 -12.69 -7.83 26.21
C ALA A 66 -11.86 -7.13 27.31
N SER A 67 -10.77 -6.46 26.95
CA SER A 67 -9.91 -5.73 27.89
C SER A 67 -10.32 -4.26 28.09
N ILE A 68 -11.24 -3.74 27.27
CA ILE A 68 -11.68 -2.34 27.28
C ILE A 68 -12.58 -2.09 28.48
N LYS A 69 -12.14 -1.22 29.40
CA LYS A 69 -12.90 -0.87 30.61
C LYS A 69 -13.37 0.58 30.61
N THR A 70 -12.68 1.44 29.87
CA THR A 70 -12.91 2.89 29.89
C THR A 70 -12.97 3.46 28.46
N PRO A 71 -13.68 4.59 28.25
CA PRO A 71 -13.65 5.30 26.96
C PRO A 71 -12.24 5.72 26.53
N THR A 72 -11.34 5.97 27.49
CA THR A 72 -9.93 6.26 27.22
C THR A 72 -9.17 5.05 26.67
N ASP A 73 -9.53 3.83 27.06
CA ASP A 73 -8.95 2.61 26.47
C ASP A 73 -9.38 2.47 25.00
N ILE A 74 -10.65 2.80 24.71
CA ILE A 74 -11.20 2.85 23.34
C ILE A 74 -10.39 3.83 22.48
N ALA A 75 -10.11 5.01 23.00
CA ALA A 75 -9.34 6.02 22.28
C ALA A 75 -7.85 5.63 22.12
N ALA A 76 -7.25 4.92 23.07
CA ALA A 76 -5.90 4.38 22.92
C ALA A 76 -5.82 3.34 21.79
N ILE A 77 -6.84 2.49 21.67
CA ILE A 77 -7.01 1.59 20.51
C ILE A 77 -7.23 2.39 19.23
N GLY A 78 -8.05 3.45 19.29
CA GLY A 78 -8.27 4.32 18.15
C GLY A 78 -6.98 4.94 17.61
N GLN A 79 -6.07 5.31 18.51
CA GLN A 79 -4.75 5.80 18.16
C GLN A 79 -3.95 4.73 17.41
N SER A 80 -3.92 3.49 17.89
CA SER A 80 -3.19 2.42 17.21
C SER A 80 -3.79 2.15 15.83
N VAL A 81 -5.12 2.09 15.70
CA VAL A 81 -5.82 1.92 14.42
C VAL A 81 -5.52 3.07 13.46
N PHE A 82 -5.52 4.33 13.94
CA PHE A 82 -5.27 5.52 13.13
C PHE A 82 -3.89 5.49 12.44
N PHE A 83 -2.85 5.03 13.15
CA PHE A 83 -1.48 4.95 12.62
C PHE A 83 -1.12 3.59 12.00
N SER A 84 -1.93 2.56 12.22
CA SER A 84 -1.75 1.22 11.64
C SER A 84 -2.84 0.94 10.61
N LYS A 85 -3.78 0.02 10.86
CA LYS A 85 -4.74 -0.48 9.87
C LYS A 85 -5.50 0.63 9.12
N GLY A 86 -5.93 1.68 9.82
CA GLY A 86 -6.67 2.80 9.23
C GLY A 86 -5.84 3.69 8.29
N GLN A 87 -4.50 3.69 8.42
CA GLN A 87 -3.56 4.47 7.60
C GLN A 87 -3.95 5.95 7.46
N CYS A 88 -4.68 6.50 8.42
CA CYS A 88 -5.28 7.83 8.33
C CYS A 88 -4.20 8.91 8.23
N ALA A 89 -3.08 8.69 8.92
CA ALA A 89 -1.89 9.55 8.92
C ALA A 89 -1.18 9.66 7.55
N LEU A 90 -1.45 8.77 6.59
CA LEU A 90 -0.89 8.90 5.23
C LEU A 90 -1.49 10.08 4.46
N CYS A 91 -2.73 10.45 4.80
CA CYS A 91 -3.48 11.49 4.10
C CYS A 91 -3.72 12.69 5.02
N HIS A 92 -4.11 12.46 6.27
CA HIS A 92 -4.49 13.51 7.20
C HIS A 92 -3.37 13.85 8.17
N SER A 93 -3.29 15.13 8.51
CA SER A 93 -2.44 15.65 9.59
C SER A 93 -3.27 15.92 10.84
N ILE A 94 -2.61 15.98 11.99
CA ILE A 94 -3.20 16.40 13.27
C ILE A 94 -2.33 17.52 13.83
N GLY A 95 -2.48 18.72 13.25
CA GLY A 95 -1.70 19.92 13.55
C GLY A 95 -0.17 19.76 13.43
N PRO A 96 0.59 20.83 13.70
CA PRO A 96 0.24 22.22 13.39
C PRO A 96 0.26 22.50 11.87
N SER A 97 0.66 21.55 11.04
CA SER A 97 0.68 21.68 9.58
C SER A 97 -0.51 20.96 8.95
N GLU A 98 -1.10 21.56 7.91
CA GLU A 98 -2.04 20.87 7.03
C GLU A 98 -1.31 20.23 5.84
N SER A 99 -1.83 19.10 5.36
CA SER A 99 -1.35 18.54 4.11
C SER A 99 -1.90 19.35 2.92
N ALA A 100 -1.19 19.34 1.79
CA ALA A 100 -1.68 19.97 0.56
C ALA A 100 -2.90 19.26 -0.03
N ARG A 101 -3.11 17.98 0.34
CA ARG A 101 -4.04 17.07 -0.34
C ARG A 101 -5.31 16.79 0.46
N CYS A 102 -5.26 16.89 1.78
CA CYS A 102 -6.34 16.58 2.71
C CYS A 102 -6.37 17.55 3.91
N PRO A 103 -7.55 17.78 4.53
CA PRO A 103 -7.70 18.68 5.66
C PRO A 103 -7.01 18.20 6.94
N ASP A 104 -6.71 19.15 7.83
CA ASP A 104 -6.23 18.91 9.20
C ASP A 104 -7.37 18.45 10.13
N LEU A 105 -7.13 17.35 10.85
CA LEU A 105 -8.10 16.76 11.77
C LEU A 105 -8.02 17.35 13.19
N LYS A 106 -7.07 18.25 13.48
CA LYS A 106 -6.95 18.89 14.79
C LYS A 106 -8.28 19.48 15.24
N GLY A 107 -8.82 19.05 16.39
CA GLY A 107 -10.04 19.60 16.97
C GLY A 107 -11.34 19.16 16.29
N ILE A 108 -11.30 18.24 15.32
CA ILE A 108 -12.50 17.81 14.60
C ILE A 108 -13.45 17.02 15.49
N GLY A 109 -12.91 16.27 16.45
CA GLY A 109 -13.68 15.48 17.41
C GLY A 109 -14.52 16.32 18.38
N ALA A 110 -14.18 17.61 18.57
CA ALA A 110 -15.00 18.54 19.35
C ALA A 110 -16.05 19.29 18.51
N LYS A 111 -16.00 19.16 17.17
CA LYS A 111 -16.87 19.91 16.25
C LYS A 111 -17.96 19.07 15.62
N LEU A 112 -17.67 17.80 15.37
CA LEU A 112 -18.57 16.88 14.70
C LEU A 112 -19.14 15.89 15.70
N SER A 113 -20.41 15.54 15.53
CA SER A 113 -21.03 14.48 16.32
C SER A 113 -20.40 13.13 15.96
N GLN A 114 -20.54 12.16 16.87
CA GLN A 114 -20.11 10.78 16.61
C GLN A 114 -20.74 10.22 15.34
N ASP A 115 -22.05 10.40 15.14
CA ASP A 115 -22.77 9.88 13.98
C ASP A 115 -22.25 10.51 12.68
N PHE A 116 -21.96 11.82 12.71
CA PHE A 116 -21.40 12.52 11.56
C PHE A 116 -19.99 12.02 11.23
N LEU A 117 -19.15 11.81 12.25
CA LEU A 117 -17.81 11.25 12.04
C LEU A 117 -17.89 9.81 11.52
N TYR A 118 -18.84 9.02 12.01
CA TYR A 118 -19.06 7.66 11.53
C TYR A 118 -19.48 7.65 10.06
N GLU A 119 -20.48 8.45 9.69
CA GLU A 119 -20.91 8.62 8.29
C GLU A 119 -19.78 9.13 7.41
N SER A 120 -18.98 10.09 7.88
CA SER A 120 -17.82 10.61 7.15
C SER A 120 -16.77 9.53 6.86
N LEU A 121 -16.69 8.47 7.66
CA LEU A 121 -15.76 7.36 7.47
C LEU A 121 -16.33 6.25 6.58
N THR A 122 -17.63 5.99 6.63
CA THR A 122 -18.28 4.91 5.86
C THR A 122 -18.85 5.37 4.51
N ASP A 123 -19.31 6.61 4.43
CA ASP A 123 -19.81 7.26 3.22
C ASP A 123 -19.31 8.72 3.12
N PRO A 124 -18.00 8.94 2.87
CA PRO A 124 -17.40 10.27 2.83
C PRO A 124 -17.96 11.19 1.74
N GLN A 125 -18.79 10.69 0.82
CA GLN A 125 -19.40 11.48 -0.26
C GLN A 125 -20.88 11.81 0.00
N ALA A 126 -21.50 11.24 1.04
CA ALA A 126 -22.86 11.60 1.45
C ALA A 126 -22.95 13.07 1.86
N PHE A 127 -21.97 13.54 2.64
CA PHE A 127 -21.88 14.92 3.06
C PHE A 127 -20.42 15.33 3.32
N VAL A 128 -19.96 16.35 2.59
CA VAL A 128 -18.61 16.90 2.77
C VAL A 128 -18.67 18.01 3.81
N TYR A 129 -18.01 17.82 4.96
CA TYR A 129 -17.92 18.85 5.98
C TYR A 129 -17.15 20.07 5.46
N GLN A 130 -17.80 21.22 5.58
CA GLN A 130 -17.25 22.46 5.12
C GLN A 130 -16.59 23.21 6.29
N ASP A 131 -15.25 23.27 6.30
CA ASP A 131 -14.49 23.74 7.47
C ASP A 131 -14.25 25.26 7.49
N TYR A 132 -15.01 25.97 8.32
CA TYR A 132 -14.88 27.42 8.52
C TYR A 132 -13.95 27.83 9.67
N ARG A 133 -13.26 26.88 10.34
CA ARG A 133 -12.43 27.18 11.52
C ARG A 133 -11.23 28.09 11.22
N HIS A 134 -10.80 28.12 9.97
CA HIS A 134 -9.64 28.90 9.52
C HIS A 134 -9.98 30.32 9.05
N GLY A 135 -11.27 30.70 9.11
CA GLY A 135 -11.76 31.99 8.62
C GLY A 135 -11.81 32.07 7.09
N GLY A 136 -12.79 32.80 6.57
CA GLY A 136 -12.98 32.95 5.13
C GLY A 136 -13.74 31.79 4.48
N VAL A 137 -13.58 31.65 3.16
CA VAL A 137 -14.19 30.54 2.43
C VAL A 137 -13.47 29.23 2.77
N PRO A 138 -14.21 28.16 3.04
CA PRO A 138 -13.63 26.86 3.36
C PRO A 138 -12.85 26.32 2.17
N LYS A 139 -11.73 25.69 2.48
CA LYS A 139 -10.79 25.18 1.50
C LYS A 139 -11.27 23.85 0.94
N GLU A 140 -11.23 23.74 -0.38
CA GLU A 140 -11.45 22.47 -1.07
C GLU A 140 -10.13 21.72 -1.23
N TYR A 141 -10.20 20.39 -1.14
CA TYR A 141 -9.06 19.50 -1.21
C TYR A 141 -9.23 18.53 -2.40
N PRO A 142 -8.16 18.26 -3.17
CA PRO A 142 -8.26 17.49 -4.40
C PRO A 142 -8.40 15.97 -4.16
N ALA A 143 -8.15 15.47 -2.94
CA ALA A 143 -8.33 14.05 -2.64
C ALA A 143 -9.77 13.74 -2.22
N THR A 144 -10.29 12.67 -2.82
CA THR A 144 -11.50 11.99 -2.36
C THR A 144 -11.12 10.93 -1.33
N MET A 145 -11.80 10.94 -0.19
CA MET A 145 -11.63 9.92 0.85
C MET A 145 -12.35 8.63 0.42
N PRO A 146 -11.72 7.44 0.52
CA PRO A 146 -12.41 6.18 0.29
C PRO A 146 -13.30 5.82 1.48
N ALA A 147 -14.32 4.97 1.25
CA ALA A 147 -15.08 4.35 2.32
C ALA A 147 -14.17 3.41 3.13
N ILE A 148 -13.97 3.71 4.42
CA ILE A 148 -12.94 3.10 5.25
C ILE A 148 -13.33 1.69 5.74
N ASP A 149 -14.63 1.41 5.78
CA ASP A 149 -15.20 0.10 6.08
C ASP A 149 -15.05 -0.92 4.94
N LYS A 150 -14.58 -0.48 3.76
CA LYS A 150 -14.41 -1.32 2.56
C LYS A 150 -12.95 -1.52 2.23
N ASP A 151 -12.67 -2.52 1.39
CA ASP A 151 -11.34 -2.78 0.86
C ASP A 151 -10.80 -1.53 0.13
N PRO A 152 -9.49 -1.20 0.27
CA PRO A 152 -8.43 -2.03 0.84
C PRO A 152 -8.18 -1.85 2.36
N ILE A 153 -8.93 -0.99 3.05
CA ILE A 153 -8.68 -0.70 4.48
C ILE A 153 -9.50 -1.63 5.39
N GLY A 154 -10.80 -1.76 5.13
CA GLY A 154 -11.68 -2.73 5.79
C GLY A 154 -11.72 -2.60 7.33
N LEU A 155 -11.91 -1.39 7.86
CA LEU A 155 -12.14 -1.22 9.30
C LEU A 155 -13.50 -1.79 9.71
N SER A 156 -13.52 -2.54 10.79
CA SER A 156 -14.74 -2.93 11.49
C SER A 156 -15.39 -1.74 12.18
N LYS A 157 -16.68 -1.85 12.47
CA LYS A 157 -17.42 -0.83 13.23
C LYS A 157 -16.75 -0.47 14.56
N ASN A 158 -16.21 -1.46 15.29
CA ASN A 158 -15.52 -1.23 16.55
C ASN A 158 -14.22 -0.42 16.37
N GLU A 159 -13.47 -0.69 15.29
CA GLU A 159 -12.26 0.06 14.96
C GLU A 159 -12.59 1.50 14.53
N ILE A 160 -13.68 1.70 13.78
CA ILE A 160 -14.18 3.04 13.41
C ILE A 160 -14.56 3.83 14.67
N LEU A 161 -15.35 3.23 15.57
CA LEU A 161 -15.71 3.85 16.85
C LEU A 161 -14.49 4.16 17.71
N ALA A 162 -13.47 3.29 17.69
CA ALA A 162 -12.21 3.55 18.37
C ALA A 162 -11.50 4.79 17.81
N VAL A 163 -11.38 4.90 16.48
CA VAL A 163 -10.80 6.08 15.82
C VAL A 163 -11.58 7.36 16.15
N ILE A 164 -12.91 7.30 16.20
CA ILE A 164 -13.74 8.45 16.60
C ILE A 164 -13.44 8.88 18.05
N ALA A 165 -13.35 7.92 18.97
CA ALA A 165 -12.99 8.19 20.37
C ALA A 165 -11.60 8.84 20.47
N PHE A 166 -10.64 8.40 19.66
CA PHE A 166 -9.31 9.02 19.57
C PHE A 166 -9.37 10.47 19.07
N LEU A 167 -10.13 10.75 18.01
CA LEU A 167 -10.31 12.12 17.49
C LEU A 167 -10.94 13.05 18.52
N GLN A 168 -11.90 12.54 19.30
CA GLN A 168 -12.52 13.28 20.41
C GLN A 168 -11.53 13.55 21.54
N GLN A 169 -10.76 12.53 21.95
CA GLN A 169 -9.74 12.67 22.99
C GLN A 169 -8.68 13.71 22.62
N MET A 170 -8.17 13.69 21.38
CA MET A 170 -7.21 14.70 20.91
C MET A 170 -7.79 16.10 20.80
N SER A 171 -9.12 16.22 20.71
CA SER A 171 -9.82 17.50 20.65
C SER A 171 -10.13 18.07 22.03
N GLY A 172 -9.85 17.33 23.11
CA GLY A 172 -10.08 17.75 24.50
C GLY A 172 -11.53 17.67 24.97
N GLU A 173 -12.40 16.98 24.21
CA GLU A 173 -13.84 16.82 24.50
C GLU A 173 -14.10 15.46 25.18
N PRO A 174 -15.13 15.31 26.04
CA PRO A 174 -15.58 14.01 26.51
C PRO A 174 -15.84 13.05 25.34
N ILE A 175 -15.25 11.86 25.45
CA ILE A 175 -15.45 10.76 24.51
C ILE A 175 -16.92 10.32 24.57
N SER A 176 -17.63 10.43 23.44
CA SER A 176 -19.05 10.06 23.37
C SER A 176 -19.27 8.56 23.16
N VAL A 177 -18.26 7.87 22.64
CA VAL A 177 -18.28 6.42 22.39
C VAL A 177 -18.24 5.67 23.72
N LYS A 178 -19.27 4.89 24.01
CA LYS A 178 -19.37 4.07 25.22
C LYS A 178 -18.95 2.64 24.94
N VAL A 179 -18.51 1.95 26.00
CA VAL A 179 -18.19 0.51 25.93
C VAL A 179 -19.41 -0.31 25.48
N SER A 180 -20.64 0.14 25.79
CA SER A 180 -21.89 -0.47 25.33
C SER A 180 -22.12 -0.41 23.82
N ASP A 181 -21.48 0.53 23.14
CA ASP A 181 -21.67 0.77 21.71
C ASP A 181 -20.76 -0.16 20.87
N LEU A 182 -19.82 -0.85 21.54
CA LEU A 182 -18.93 -1.82 20.95
C LEU A 182 -19.62 -3.19 20.81
N GLU A 183 -19.49 -3.78 19.64
CA GLU A 183 -19.99 -5.12 19.36
C GLU A 183 -19.02 -6.15 19.93
N ILE A 184 -19.40 -6.79 21.04
CA ILE A 184 -18.61 -7.87 21.65
C ILE A 184 -18.72 -9.12 20.75
N PRO A 185 -17.63 -9.85 20.46
CA PRO A 185 -17.61 -10.96 19.48
C PRO A 185 -18.55 -12.16 19.71
N SER A 186 -19.46 -12.13 20.69
CA SER A 186 -20.43 -13.22 20.94
C SER A 186 -21.64 -13.25 20.00
N GLN A 187 -21.77 -12.33 19.03
CA GLN A 187 -22.98 -12.25 18.17
C GLN A 187 -22.71 -12.18 16.66
N THR A 188 -21.49 -12.45 16.19
CA THR A 188 -21.23 -12.51 14.74
C THR A 188 -21.02 -13.95 14.30
N GLN A 189 -22.05 -14.53 13.67
CA GLN A 189 -21.88 -15.74 12.85
C GLN A 189 -20.76 -15.48 11.84
N PRO A 190 -19.79 -16.39 11.68
CA PRO A 190 -18.75 -16.23 10.67
C PRO A 190 -19.41 -16.09 9.30
N ALA A 191 -19.10 -15.00 8.60
CA ALA A 191 -19.41 -14.88 7.18
C ALA A 191 -18.83 -16.09 6.43
N PRO A 192 -19.54 -16.68 5.45
CA PRO A 192 -19.02 -17.82 4.73
C PRO A 192 -17.84 -17.36 3.88
N VAL A 193 -16.64 -17.76 4.29
CA VAL A 193 -15.44 -17.69 3.46
C VAL A 193 -15.72 -18.47 2.18
N LYS A 194 -15.92 -17.76 1.07
CA LYS A 194 -15.95 -18.36 -0.25
C LYS A 194 -14.53 -18.87 -0.52
N ALA A 195 -14.36 -20.18 -0.41
CA ALA A 195 -13.10 -20.84 -0.72
C ALA A 195 -12.62 -20.41 -2.12
N ALA A 196 -11.46 -19.76 -2.17
CA ALA A 196 -10.75 -19.54 -3.41
C ALA A 196 -10.41 -20.92 -3.99
N GLY A 197 -11.00 -21.25 -5.13
CA GLY A 197 -10.76 -22.50 -5.84
C GLY A 197 -9.29 -22.60 -6.20
N SER A 198 -8.61 -23.60 -5.65
CA SER A 198 -7.30 -24.05 -6.09
C SER A 198 -7.46 -24.62 -7.51
N ALA A 199 -7.08 -23.84 -8.51
CA ALA A 199 -6.87 -24.34 -9.86
C ALA A 199 -5.54 -25.12 -9.84
N LEU A 200 -5.66 -26.44 -9.70
CA LEU A 200 -4.59 -27.41 -9.94
C LEU A 200 -4.03 -27.20 -11.35
N VAL A 201 -2.76 -26.83 -11.43
CA VAL A 201 -1.95 -26.98 -12.65
C VAL A 201 -1.66 -28.47 -12.76
N ALA A 202 -2.40 -29.16 -13.63
CA ALA A 202 -2.15 -30.55 -13.98
C ALA A 202 -0.97 -30.62 -14.96
N ASP A 203 0.03 -31.43 -14.58
CA ASP A 203 1.11 -31.91 -15.43
C ASP A 203 0.57 -32.52 -16.73
N ALA A 204 1.19 -32.18 -17.85
CA ALA A 204 1.02 -32.87 -19.13
C ALA A 204 2.40 -33.15 -19.75
N HIS A 205 3.01 -34.26 -19.32
CA HIS A 205 3.97 -35.03 -20.10
C HIS A 205 3.35 -36.39 -20.40
N THR A 206 2.93 -36.61 -21.65
CA THR A 206 3.09 -37.86 -22.44
C THR A 206 2.26 -37.78 -23.72
N HIS A 207 2.93 -37.63 -24.87
CA HIS A 207 2.84 -38.48 -26.08
C HIS A 207 3.72 -37.89 -27.18
#